data_AF-A0A498H2W2-F1
#
_entry.id   AF-A0A498H2W2-F1
#
_cell.length_a   1.000
_cell.length_b   1.000
_cell.length_c   1.000
_cell.angle_alpha   90.00
_cell.angle_beta   90.00
_cell.angle_gamma   90.00
#
_symmetry.space_group_name_H-M   'P 1'
#
loop_
_entity.id
_entity.type
_entity.pdbx_description
1 polymer ?
#
loop_
_entity_poly.entity_id
_entity_poly.type
_entity_poly.pdbx_seq_one_letter_code
_entity_poly.pdbx_strand_id
1 'polypeptide(L)' 'MRRDLLDILCCPVCKGALILTVTEENADEILEGSLRCEACSVSYPICEGIPNLLPKSPAED' A
#
# COMPACT_ATOMS: atom_id res chain seq x y z
N MET A 1 -4.72 8.57 3.38
CA MET A 1 -3.88 8.43 2.15
C MET A 1 -4.65 8.93 0.94
N ARG A 2 -4.09 9.87 0.19
CA ARG A 2 -4.74 10.37 -1.03
C ARG A 2 -4.58 9.41 -2.21
N ARG A 3 -5.63 9.30 -3.03
CA ARG A 3 -5.66 8.40 -4.21
C ARG A 3 -4.69 8.79 -5.31
N ASP A 4 -4.44 10.09 -5.49
CA ASP A 4 -3.49 10.65 -6.47
C ASP A 4 -2.05 10.18 -6.25
N LEU A 5 -1.67 9.80 -5.02
CA LEU A 5 -0.35 9.24 -4.73
C LEU A 5 -0.12 7.88 -5.42
N LEU A 6 -1.16 7.13 -5.77
CA LEU A 6 -1.01 5.83 -6.46
C LEU A 6 -0.25 5.96 -7.79
N ASP A 7 -0.37 7.10 -8.46
CA ASP A 7 0.28 7.34 -9.75
C ASP A 7 1.81 7.41 -9.66
N ILE A 8 2.36 7.69 -8.46
CA ILE A 8 3.80 7.81 -8.21
C ILE A 8 4.35 6.72 -7.28
N LEU A 9 3.48 5.94 -6.64
CA LEU A 9 3.88 4.90 -5.70
C LEU A 9 4.22 3.60 -6.42
N CYS A 10 5.25 2.92 -5.91
CA CYS A 10 5.63 1.59 -6.36
C CYS A 10 6.01 0.72 -5.16
N CYS A 11 6.11 -0.59 -5.37
CA CYS A 11 6.55 -1.49 -4.32
C CYS A 11 7.97 -1.14 -3.85
N PRO A 12 8.22 -0.91 -2.55
CA PRO A 12 9.53 -0.56 -2.04
C PRO A 12 10.57 -1.67 -2.27
N VAL A 13 10.14 -2.93 -2.32
CA VAL A 13 10.99 -4.13 -2.48
C VAL A 13 11.40 -4.36 -3.94
N CYS A 14 10.45 -4.44 -4.87
CA CYS A 14 10.72 -4.84 -6.26
C CYS A 14 10.41 -3.76 -7.31
N LYS A 15 9.92 -2.59 -6.89
CA LYS A 15 9.49 -1.48 -7.75
C LYS A 15 8.32 -1.80 -8.69
N GLY A 16 7.64 -2.93 -8.49
CA GLY A 16 6.43 -3.32 -9.23
C GLY A 16 5.21 -2.48 -8.85
N ALA A 17 4.15 -2.62 -9.66
CA ALA A 17 2.85 -1.97 -9.44
C ALA A 17 2.20 -2.43 -8.13
N LEU A 18 1.44 -1.53 -7.51
CA LEU A 18 0.65 -1.77 -6.30
C LEU A 18 -0.83 -1.70 -6.65
N ILE A 19 -1.59 -2.70 -6.22
CA ILE A 19 -3.06 -2.69 -6.24
C ILE A 19 -3.56 -2.19 -4.89
N LEU A 20 -4.44 -1.19 -4.91
CA LEU A 20 -5.15 -0.69 -3.74
C LEU A 20 -6.44 -1.49 -3.50
N THR A 21 -6.63 -1.91 -2.26
CA THR A 21 -7.92 -2.37 -1.72
C THR A 21 -8.33 -1.43 -0.60
N VAL A 22 -9.51 -0.82 -0.72
CA VAL A 22 -10.06 0.13 0.27
C VAL A 22 -11.05 -0.58 1.17
N THR A 23 -10.91 -0.37 2.48
CA THR A 23 -11.87 -0.82 3.50
C THR A 23 -12.67 0.36 4.04
N GLU A 24 -12.03 1.51 4.23
CA GLU A 24 -12.67 2.75 4.68
C GLU A 24 -12.03 3.97 4.01
N GLU A 25 -12.85 4.92 3.57
CA GLU A 25 -12.41 6.18 2.99
C GLU A 25 -13.41 7.30 3.26
N ASN A 26 -12.93 8.54 3.20
CA ASN A 26 -13.75 9.74 3.21
C ASN A 26 -13.63 10.49 1.85
N ALA A 27 -14.12 11.72 1.79
CA ALA A 27 -14.11 12.52 0.55
C ALA A 27 -12.68 12.87 0.08
N ASP A 28 -11.72 12.95 0.98
CA ASP A 28 -10.37 13.45 0.74
C ASP A 28 -9.31 12.35 0.71
N GLU A 29 -9.51 11.27 1.48
CA GLU A 29 -8.51 10.23 1.67
C GLU A 29 -9.05 8.85 2.05
N ILE A 30 -8.25 7.84 1.73
CA ILE A 30 -8.39 6.45 2.19
C ILE A 30 -7.91 6.39 3.63
N LEU A 31 -8.76 5.93 4.55
CA LEU A 31 -8.47 5.80 5.98
C LEU A 31 -7.93 4.39 6.31
N GLU A 32 -8.61 3.35 5.83
CA GLU A 32 -8.24 1.95 6.05
C GLU A 32 -8.19 1.19 4.71
N GLY A 33 -7.20 0.31 4.56
CA GLY A 33 -7.04 -0.49 3.35
C GLY A 33 -5.70 -1.21 3.26
N SER A 34 -5.34 -1.64 2.05
CA SER A 34 -4.03 -2.25 1.79
C SER A 34 -3.55 -1.99 0.37
N LEU A 35 -2.23 -1.87 0.21
CA LEU A 35 -1.54 -1.87 -1.08
C LEU A 35 -0.85 -3.23 -1.24
N ARG A 36 -1.24 -4.01 -2.25
CA ARG A 36 -0.64 -5.30 -2.56
C ARG A 36 0.18 -5.23 -3.84
N CYS A 37 1.43 -5.64 -3.79
CA CYS A 37 2.24 -5.74 -5.00
C CYS A 37 1.87 -7.00 -5.80
N GLU A 38 1.61 -6.85 -7.09
CA GLU A 38 1.34 -8.01 -7.96
C GLU A 38 2.60 -8.85 -8.25
N ALA A 39 3.77 -8.21 -8.28
CA ALA A 39 5.01 -8.87 -8.66
C ALA A 39 5.62 -9.70 -7.51
N CYS A 40 5.70 -9.15 -6.29
CA CYS A 40 6.31 -9.84 -5.14
C CYS A 40 5.28 -10.32 -4.10
N SER A 41 3.99 -10.07 -4.32
CA SER A 41 2.89 -10.46 -3.40
C SER A 41 2.96 -9.88 -1.99
N VAL A 42 3.83 -8.91 -1.72
CA VAL A 42 3.90 -8.21 -0.42
C VAL A 42 2.72 -7.26 -0.27
N SER A 43 2.10 -7.27 0.92
CA SER A 43 1.00 -6.38 1.30
C SER A 43 1.41 -5.36 2.36
N TYR A 44 1.05 -4.10 2.09
CA TYR A 44 1.30 -2.94 2.93
C TYR A 44 -0.03 -2.39 3.46
N PRO A 45 -0.31 -2.47 4.76
CA PRO A 45 -1.56 -1.97 5.32
C PRO A 45 -1.59 -0.43 5.31
N ILE A 46 -2.80 0.12 5.19
CA ILE A 46 -3.10 1.53 5.40
C ILE A 46 -3.95 1.59 6.67
N CYS A 47 -3.48 2.34 7.67
CA CYS A 47 -4.22 2.59 8.92
C CYS A 47 -4.17 4.09 9.23
N GLU A 48 -5.29 4.65 9.66
CA GLU A 48 -5.43 6.10 9.93
C GLU A 48 -4.92 6.97 8.76
N GLY A 49 -5.12 6.49 7.53
CA GLY A 49 -4.67 7.14 6.31
C GLY A 49 -3.16 7.11 6.05
N ILE A 50 -2.37 6.39 6.85
CA ILE A 50 -0.93 6.26 6.67
C ILE A 50 -0.59 4.88 6.09
N PRO A 51 -0.08 4.81 4.84
CA PRO A 51 0.37 3.55 4.25
C PRO A 51 1.72 3.12 4.85
N ASN A 52 1.79 1.91 5.42
CA ASN A 52 3.04 1.35 5.92
C ASN A 52 3.83 0.67 4.79
N LEU A 53 4.63 1.46 4.06
CA LEU A 53 5.52 1.02 2.97
C LEU A 53 6.94 0.67 3.45
N LEU A 54 7.11 0.27 4.71
CA LEU A 54 8.40 -0.25 5.15
C LEU A 54 8.68 -1.57 4.40
N PRO A 55 9.91 -1.77 3.87
CA PRO A 55 10.28 -3.02 3.25
C PRO A 55 10.04 -4.15 4.25
N LYS A 56 9.06 -5.00 3.97
CA LYS A 56 8.92 -6.26 4.69
C LYS A 56 10.02 -7.16 4.13
N SER A 57 11.02 -7.46 4.96
CA SER A 57 11.93 -8.56 4.66
C SER A 57 11.09 -9.80 4.35
N PRO A 58 11.51 -10.69 3.42
CA PRO A 58 10.96 -12.04 3.40
C PRO A 58 11.01 -12.54 4.84
N ALA A 59 9.87 -13.03 5.35
CA ALA A 59 9.68 -13.40 6.75
C ALA A 59 10.97 -13.98 7.34
N GLU A 60 11.56 -13.29 8.33
CA GLU A 60 12.42 -14.00 9.25
C GLU A 60 11.47 -14.94 10.02
N ASP A 61 11.64 -16.24 9.80
CA ASP A 61 10.90 -17.32 10.45
C ASP A 61 10.78 -17.14 11.97
#